data_AF-A0A2E7ES86-F1
#
_entry.id   AF-A0A2E7ES86-F1
#
_cell.length_a   1.000
_cell.length_b   1.000
_cell.length_c   1.000
_cell.angle_alpha   90.00
_cell.angle_beta   90.00
_cell.angle_gamma   90.00
#
_symmetry.space_group_name_H-M   'P 1'
#
loop_
_entity.id
_entity.type
_entity.pdbx_description
1 polymer ?
#
loop_
_entity_poly.entity_id
_entity_poly.type
_entity_poly.pdbx_seq_one_letter_code
_entity_poly.pdbx_strand_id
1 'polypeptide(L)'
;MLLVVGDKAIPQTAFCHLAKEDVPFPLLSTLAMGLGRVQEYERALRVCKRAMVLAPDFPEAKYGVVYYMAKAGYAAEDIFSVIHEMVELAPHIFHYR
;
A
#
# COMPACT_ATOMS: atom_id res chain seq x y z
N MET A 1 -10.96 9.57 35.71
CA MET A 1 -10.72 8.36 34.91
C MET A 1 -11.74 8.36 33.76
N LEU A 2 -11.40 8.98 32.63
CA LEU A 2 -12.19 8.91 31.40
C LEU A 2 -11.23 8.59 30.25
N LEU A 3 -11.48 7.42 29.67
CA LEU A 3 -10.65 6.73 28.71
C LEU A 3 -10.69 7.47 27.37
N VAL A 4 -9.53 8.01 26.96
CA VAL A 4 -9.23 8.31 25.56
C VAL A 4 -8.97 6.98 24.85
N VAL A 5 -10.03 6.24 24.52
CA VAL A 5 -9.95 5.13 23.55
C VAL A 5 -10.16 5.77 22.19
N GLY A 6 -9.04 6.14 21.59
CA GLY A 6 -8.97 7.08 20.47
C GLY A 6 -9.58 6.59 19.17
N ASP A 7 -10.00 7.59 18.40
CA ASP A 7 -10.49 7.66 17.02
C ASP A 7 -9.78 6.78 15.96
N LYS A 8 -8.67 6.13 16.31
CA LYS A 8 -7.88 5.25 15.43
C LYS A 8 -8.36 3.80 15.43
N ALA A 9 -9.07 3.36 16.48
CA ALA A 9 -9.48 1.96 16.62
C ALA A 9 -10.59 1.54 15.63
N ILE A 10 -11.50 2.45 15.30
CA ILE A 10 -12.64 2.18 14.41
C ILE A 10 -12.21 2.09 12.92
N PRO A 11 -11.37 3.00 12.39
CA PRO A 11 -10.82 2.85 11.04
C PRO A 11 -9.94 1.60 10.93
N GLN A 12 -9.16 1.29 11.97
CA GLN A 12 -8.24 0.15 11.95
C GLN A 12 -8.98 -1.18 11.82
N THR A 13 -10.06 -1.40 12.57
CA THR A 13 -10.86 -2.63 12.46
C THR A 13 -11.56 -2.74 11.12
N ALA A 14 -12.10 -1.64 10.58
CA ALA A 14 -12.77 -1.61 9.28
C ALA A 14 -11.82 -1.96 8.12
N PHE A 15 -10.65 -1.31 8.03
CA PHE A 15 -9.68 -1.61 6.96
C PHE A 15 -9.11 -3.03 7.08
N CYS A 16 -8.87 -3.49 8.30
CA CYS A 16 -8.43 -4.85 8.54
C CYS A 16 -9.46 -5.90 8.13
N HIS A 17 -10.75 -5.62 8.27
CA HIS A 17 -11.82 -6.49 7.82
C HIS A 17 -11.89 -6.52 6.28
N LEU A 18 -11.92 -5.34 5.65
CA LEU A 18 -11.97 -5.22 4.19
C LEU A 18 -10.79 -5.90 3.50
N ALA A 19 -9.60 -5.89 4.09
CA ALA A 19 -8.42 -6.58 3.55
C ALA A 19 -8.58 -8.11 3.44
N LYS A 20 -9.56 -8.71 4.14
CA LYS A 20 -9.87 -10.14 4.05
C LYS A 20 -10.91 -10.45 2.97
N GLU A 21 -11.57 -9.44 2.41
CA GLU A 21 -12.63 -9.61 1.44
C GLU A 21 -12.16 -9.40 0.00
N ASP A 22 -13.02 -9.82 -0.93
CA ASP A 22 -12.81 -9.58 -2.35
C ASP A 22 -13.15 -8.11 -2.70
N VAL A 23 -12.20 -7.22 -2.43
CA VAL A 23 -12.37 -5.78 -2.65
C VAL A 23 -12.17 -5.42 -4.12
N PRO A 24 -13.12 -4.70 -4.75
CA PRO A 24 -12.98 -4.22 -6.12
C PRO A 24 -11.69 -3.41 -6.34
N PHE A 25 -11.08 -3.56 -7.52
CA PHE A 25 -9.84 -2.88 -7.90
C PHE A 25 -9.81 -1.37 -7.57
N PRO A 26 -10.85 -0.57 -7.88
CA PRO A 26 -10.85 0.88 -7.60
C PRO A 26 -10.74 1.23 -6.11
N LEU A 27 -11.08 0.30 -5.21
CA LEU A 27 -11.05 0.54 -3.76
C LEU A 27 -9.73 0.09 -3.12
N LEU A 28 -8.87 -0.66 -3.83
CA LEU A 28 -7.63 -1.20 -3.29
C LEU A 28 -6.64 -0.10 -2.87
N SER A 29 -6.56 1.00 -3.64
CA SER A 29 -5.70 2.15 -3.32
C SER A 29 -6.15 2.86 -2.04
N THR A 30 -7.46 3.10 -1.89
CA THR A 30 -8.04 3.66 -0.67
C THR A 30 -7.82 2.74 0.54
N LEU A 31 -7.98 1.43 0.35
CA LEU A 31 -7.77 0.44 1.39
C LEU A 31 -6.30 0.40 1.84
N ALA A 32 -5.35 0.36 0.91
CA ALA A 32 -3.92 0.38 1.22
C ALA A 32 -3.55 1.66 1.98
N MET A 33 -4.07 2.82 1.55
CA MET A 33 -3.87 4.10 2.25
C MET A 33 -4.42 4.08 3.67
N GLY A 34 -5.63 3.54 3.85
CA GLY A 34 -6.25 3.36 5.16
C GLY A 34 -5.40 2.49 6.10
N LEU A 35 -4.93 1.34 5.60
CA LEU A 35 -4.02 0.44 6.32
C LEU A 35 -2.69 1.14 6.67
N GLY A 36 -2.14 1.93 5.75
CA GLY A 36 -0.94 2.73 5.99
C GLY A 36 -1.11 3.77 7.10
N ARG A 37 -2.27 4.44 7.17
CA ARG A 37 -2.57 5.44 8.23
C ARG A 37 -2.64 4.82 9.62
N VAL A 38 -3.01 3.53 9.70
CA VAL A 38 -3.04 2.75 10.95
C VAL A 38 -1.77 1.91 11.15
N GLN A 39 -0.73 2.16 10.33
CA GLN A 39 0.59 1.52 10.40
C GLN A 39 0.60 0.00 10.15
N GLU A 40 -0.46 -0.53 9.53
CA GLU A 40 -0.54 -1.93 9.09
C GLU A 40 0.19 -2.10 7.74
N TYR A 41 1.48 -1.77 7.70
CA TYR A 41 2.25 -1.65 6.46
C TYR A 41 2.32 -2.95 5.67
N GLU A 42 2.45 -4.09 6.34
CA GLU A 42 2.44 -5.41 5.70
C GLU A 42 1.11 -5.75 5.03
N ARG A 43 -0.01 -5.31 5.63
CA ARG A 43 -1.33 -5.48 5.03
C ARG A 43 -1.50 -4.54 3.84
N ALA A 44 -1.08 -3.28 3.99
CA ALA A 44 -1.10 -2.31 2.90
C ALA A 44 -0.29 -2.80 1.69
N LEU A 45 0.90 -3.35 1.95
CA LEU A 45 1.76 -3.96 0.93
C LEU A 45 1.06 -5.11 0.20
N ARG A 46 0.39 -6.02 0.92
CA ARG A 46 -0.37 -7.10 0.28
C ARG A 46 -1.49 -6.59 -0.61
N VAL A 47 -2.21 -5.54 -0.18
CA VAL A 47 -3.25 -4.90 -0.99
C VAL A 47 -2.67 -4.26 -2.26
N CYS A 48 -1.53 -3.57 -2.16
CA CYS A 48 -0.84 -3.03 -3.33
C CYS A 48 -0.33 -4.11 -4.30
N LYS A 49 0.24 -5.21 -3.78
CA LYS A 49 0.66 -6.36 -4.59
C LYS A 49 -0.52 -6.97 -5.35
N ARG A 50 -1.68 -7.08 -4.69
CA ARG A 50 -2.92 -7.52 -5.35
C ARG A 50 -3.36 -6.56 -6.45
N ALA A 51 -3.31 -5.25 -6.22
CA ALA A 51 -3.64 -4.25 -7.24
C ALA A 51 -2.69 -4.36 -8.45
N MET A 52 -1.40 -4.59 -8.21
CA MET A 52 -0.38 -4.79 -9.26
C MET A 52 -0.63 -6.07 -10.09
N VAL A 53 -1.16 -7.15 -9.49
CA VAL A 53 -1.57 -8.34 -10.24
C VAL A 53 -2.79 -8.09 -11.11
N LEU A 54 -3.76 -7.30 -10.63
CA LEU A 54 -4.99 -6.99 -11.37
C LEU A 54 -4.77 -5.98 -12.50
N ALA A 55 -3.82 -5.07 -12.33
CA ALA A 55 -3.43 -4.08 -13.34
C ALA A 55 -1.90 -3.93 -13.37
N PRO A 56 -1.19 -4.81 -14.11
CA PRO A 56 0.28 -4.79 -14.19
C PRO A 56 0.85 -3.49 -14.76
N ASP A 57 0.12 -2.86 -15.67
CA ASP A 57 0.50 -1.61 -16.34
C ASP A 57 0.04 -0.35 -15.58
N PHE A 58 -0.41 -0.48 -14.34
CA PHE A 58 -0.85 0.65 -13.50
C PHE A 58 0.28 1.08 -12.55
N PRO A 59 1.03 2.16 -12.87
CA PRO A 59 2.24 2.52 -12.13
C PRO A 59 1.98 2.84 -10.66
N GLU A 60 0.81 3.38 -10.32
CA GLU A 60 0.42 3.73 -8.95
C GLU A 60 0.33 2.51 -8.03
N ALA A 61 -0.08 1.34 -8.54
CA ALA A 61 -0.06 0.12 -7.74
C ALA A 61 1.38 -0.30 -7.39
N LYS A 62 2.29 -0.18 -8.35
CA LYS A 62 3.72 -0.49 -8.18
C LYS A 62 4.40 0.50 -7.24
N TYR A 63 4.07 1.79 -7.35
CA TYR A 63 4.48 2.81 -6.40
C TYR A 63 3.99 2.49 -4.98
N GLY A 64 2.75 2.04 -4.82
CA GLY A 64 2.22 1.59 -3.53
C GLY A 64 3.03 0.44 -2.93
N VAL A 65 3.46 -0.53 -3.75
CA VAL A 65 4.35 -1.63 -3.31
C VAL A 65 5.67 -1.09 -2.78
N VAL A 66 6.37 -0.25 -3.55
CA VAL A 66 7.64 0.38 -3.14
C VAL A 66 7.47 1.17 -1.83
N TYR A 67 6.45 2.02 -1.78
CA TYR A 67 6.16 2.86 -0.63
C TYR A 67 5.94 2.05 0.65
N TYR A 68 5.13 0.99 0.58
CA TYR A 68 4.85 0.17 1.77
C TYR A 68 5.96 -0.83 2.11
N MET A 69 6.79 -1.27 1.16
CA MET A 69 8.02 -2.00 1.49
C MET A 69 8.96 -1.12 2.33
N ALA A 70 9.17 0.13 1.91
CA ALA A 70 9.99 1.07 2.66
C ALA A 70 9.42 1.32 4.07
N LYS A 71 8.10 1.51 4.21
CA LYS A 71 7.44 1.70 5.51
C LYS A 71 7.46 0.46 6.40
N ALA A 72 7.41 -0.73 5.81
CA ALA A 72 7.51 -1.99 6.55
C ALA A 72 8.97 -2.36 6.92
N GLY A 73 9.96 -1.59 6.47
CA GLY A 73 11.37 -1.78 6.84
C GLY A 73 12.11 -2.85 6.03
N TYR A 74 11.64 -3.14 4.81
CA TYR A 74 12.37 -4.01 3.89
C TYR A 74 13.73 -3.37 3.53
N ALA A 75 14.71 -4.22 3.24
CA ALA A 75 16.05 -3.77 2.89
C ALA A 75 16.02 -2.97 1.58
N ALA A 76 16.90 -2.00 1.45
CA ALA A 76 16.93 -1.14 0.26
C ALA A 76 17.21 -1.95 -1.02
N GLU A 77 18.00 -3.02 -0.88
CA GLU A 77 18.35 -3.97 -1.94
C GLU A 77 17.11 -4.67 -2.50
N ASP A 78 16.17 -5.05 -1.65
CA ASP A 78 14.91 -5.70 -2.06
C ASP A 78 13.99 -4.71 -2.79
N ILE A 79 14.00 -3.45 -2.37
CA ILE A 79 13.15 -2.39 -2.93
C ILE A 79 13.71 -1.89 -4.27
N PHE A 80 15.04 -1.87 -4.43
CA PHE A 80 15.71 -1.29 -5.58
C PHE A 80 15.27 -1.93 -6.91
N SER A 81 15.13 -3.25 -6.94
CA SER A 81 14.62 -3.98 -8.12
C SER A 81 13.24 -3.48 -8.55
N VAL A 82 12.33 -3.29 -7.58
CA VAL A 82 10.95 -2.84 -7.84
C VAL A 82 10.92 -1.38 -8.28
N ILE A 83 11.77 -0.52 -7.70
CA ILE A 83 11.92 0.88 -8.12
C ILE A 83 12.39 0.96 -9.57
N HIS A 84 13.40 0.17 -9.93
CA HIS A 84 13.94 0.16 -11.29
C HIS A 84 12.83 -0.13 -12.32
N GLU A 85 12.07 -1.21 -12.11
CA GLU A 85 10.97 -1.56 -13.01
C GLU A 85 9.84 -0.51 -13.01
N MET A 86 9.61 0.19 -11.90
CA MET A 86 8.61 1.27 -11.81
C MET A 86 9.02 2.48 -12.65
N VAL A 87 10.28 2.87 -12.60
CA VAL A 87 10.83 3.98 -13.40
C VAL A 87 10.82 3.63 -14.89
N GLU A 88 11.14 2.39 -15.26
CA GLU A 88 11.05 1.93 -16.66
C GLU A 88 9.62 1.94 -17.20
N LEU A 89 8.64 1.57 -16.38
CA LEU A 89 7.23 1.57 -16.77
C LEU A 89 6.69 2.99 -17.02
N ALA A 90 7.11 3.96 -16.20
CA ALA A 90 6.61 5.34 -16.29
C ALA A 90 7.73 6.38 -16.13
N PRO A 91 8.65 6.49 -17.12
CA PRO A 91 9.86 7.29 -16.99
C PRO A 91 9.61 8.81 -16.92
N HIS A 92 8.41 9.23 -17.32
CA HIS A 92 7.95 10.62 -17.34
C HIS A 92 7.35 11.08 -16.00
N ILE A 93 7.08 10.17 -15.06
CA ILE A 93 6.55 10.52 -13.73
C ILE A 93 7.73 10.90 -12.83
N PHE A 94 7.88 12.21 -12.57
CA PHE A 94 8.98 12.75 -11.79
C PHE A 94 9.07 12.17 -10.37
N HIS A 95 7.93 11.94 -9.71
CA HIS A 95 7.86 11.45 -8.33
C HIS A 95 8.38 10.02 -8.12
N TYR A 96 8.78 9.32 -9.17
CA TYR A 96 9.32 7.96 -9.11
C TYR A 96 10.85 7.90 -9.03
N ARG A 97 11.54 9.06 -9.06
CA ARG A 97 13.00 9.18 -9.01
C ARG A 97 13.51 9.68 -7.66
#